data_AF-A0A1G1PA84-F1
#
_entry.id   AF-A0A1G1PA84-F1
#
_cell.length_a   1.000
_cell.length_b   1.000
_cell.length_c   1.000
_cell.angle_alpha   90.00
_cell.angle_beta   90.00
_cell.angle_gamma   90.00
#
_symmetry.space_group_name_H-M   'P 1'
#
loop_
_entity.id
_entity.type
_entity.pdbx_description
1 polymer ?
#
loop_
_entity_poly.entity_id
_entity_poly.type
_entity_poly.pdbx_seq_one_letter_code
_entity_poly.pdbx_strand_id
1 'polypeptide(L)' 'MIITVTGSHGLVGSSLIPVLEAAGHTVRRLSLRGQPVNPAVLEHVDALVHLAGEPIAAERWTPLQKSKIRDSRVEGTRAL' A
#
# COMPACT_ATOMS: atom_id res chain seq x y z
N MET A 1 4.56 15.46 -10.04
CA MET A 1 4.10 14.11 -10.39
C MET A 1 2.99 13.70 -9.43
N ILE A 2 2.05 12.90 -9.91
CA ILE A 2 1.01 12.24 -9.13
C ILE A 2 1.54 10.88 -8.68
N ILE A 3 1.79 10.74 -7.38
CA ILE A 3 2.31 9.51 -6.78
C ILE A 3 1.21 8.88 -5.93
N THR A 4 0.81 7.65 -6.26
CA THR A 4 -0.14 6.90 -5.44
C THR A 4 0.61 6.07 -4.39
N VAL A 5 0.15 6.09 -3.14
CA VAL A 5 0.74 5.35 -2.03
C VAL A 5 -0.31 4.48 -1.36
N THR A 6 -0.07 3.17 -1.32
CA THR A 6 -0.87 2.25 -0.47
C THR A 6 -0.19 2.05 0.88
N GLY A 7 -0.94 1.65 1.91
CA GLY A 7 -0.37 1.51 3.26
C GLY A 7 0.07 2.85 3.86
N SER A 8 -0.51 3.96 3.39
CA SER A 8 -0.14 5.34 3.72
C SER A 8 -0.23 5.69 5.21
N HIS A 9 -1.03 4.93 5.97
CA HIS A 9 -1.21 5.14 7.42
C HIS A 9 -0.26 4.28 8.27
N GLY A 10 0.54 3.40 7.64
CA GLY A 10 1.55 2.61 8.33
C GLY A 10 2.79 3.44 8.64
N LEU A 11 3.67 2.88 9.49
CA LEU A 11 4.90 3.52 9.97
C LEU A 11 5.72 4.21 8.87
N VAL A 12 5.97 3.50 7.77
CA VAL A 12 6.76 4.03 6.64
C VAL A 12 5.95 5.06 5.85
N GLY A 13 4.67 4.78 5.58
CA GLY A 13 3.81 5.65 4.79
C GLY A 13 3.60 7.03 5.44
N SER A 14 3.37 7.08 6.75
CA SER A 14 3.18 8.32 7.49
C SER A 14 4.41 9.23 7.46
N SER A 15 5.61 8.66 7.36
CA SER A 15 6.87 9.41 7.26
C SER A 15 7.24 9.76 5.82
N LEU A 16 6.89 8.92 4.85
CA LEU A 16 7.20 9.14 3.44
C LEU A 16 6.36 10.26 2.81
N ILE A 17 5.07 10.34 3.16
CA ILE A 17 4.15 11.29 2.52
C ILE A 17 4.62 12.75 2.66
N PRO A 18 4.98 13.25 3.87
CA PRO A 18 5.47 14.63 4.00
C PRO A 18 6.72 14.92 3.16
N VAL A 19 7.61 13.92 2.98
CA VAL A 19 8.82 14.07 2.17
C VAL A 19 8.48 14.20 0.69
N LEU A 20 7.54 13.39 0.18
CA LEU A 20 7.07 13.48 -1.21
C LEU A 20 6.34 14.80 -1.49
N GLU A 21 5.49 15.23 -0.56
CA GLU A 21 4.77 16.51 -0.66
C GLU A 21 5.73 17.70 -0.63
N ALA A 22 6.73 17.68 0.28
CA ALA A 22 7.77 18.72 0.35
C ALA A 22 8.64 18.78 -0.92
N ALA A 23 8.81 17.66 -1.62
CA ALA A 23 9.49 17.60 -2.91
C ALA A 23 8.63 18.11 -4.10
N GLY A 24 7.39 18.57 -3.85
CA GLY A 24 6.49 19.11 -4.86
C GLY A 24 5.68 18.05 -5.61
N HIS A 25 5.55 16.84 -5.06
CA HIS A 25 4.69 15.80 -5.64
C HIS A 25 3.28 15.84 -5.06
N THR A 26 2.29 15.49 -5.88
CA THR A 26 0.90 15.30 -5.44
C THR A 26 0.74 13.85 -4.99
N VAL A 27 0.42 13.63 -3.72
CA VAL A 27 0.25 12.28 -3.17
C VAL A 27 -1.22 11.87 -3.14
N ARG A 28 -1.54 10.73 -3.78
CA ARG A 28 -2.85 10.07 -3.69
C ARG A 28 -2.74 8.87 -2.76
N ARG A 29 -3.64 8.74 -1.80
CA ARG A 29 -3.64 7.60 -0.86
C ARG A 29 -4.63 6.55 -1.33
N LEU A 30 -4.19 5.29 -1.41
CA LEU A 30 -5.01 4.15 -1.83
C LEU A 30 -5.07 3.09 -0.73
N SER A 31 -6.28 2.64 -0.37
CA SER A 31 -6.49 1.54 0.57
C SER A 31 -6.87 0.28 -0.19
N LEU A 32 -6.18 -0.83 0.08
CA LEU A 32 -6.47 -2.15 -0.49
C LEU A 32 -7.31 -3.03 0.44
N ARG A 33 -7.82 -2.47 1.54
CA ARG A 33 -8.59 -3.25 2.52
C ARG A 33 -9.99 -3.54 1.99
N GLY A 34 -10.29 -4.82 1.78
CA GLY A 34 -11.65 -5.35 1.72
C GLY A 34 -12.38 -5.22 0.38
N GLN A 35 -11.76 -4.68 -0.68
CA GLN A 35 -12.36 -4.62 -2.02
C GLN A 35 -11.30 -4.77 -3.12
N PRO A 36 -11.67 -5.33 -4.30
CA PRO A 36 -10.81 -5.32 -5.47
C PRO A 36 -10.52 -3.88 -5.88
N VAL A 37 -9.26 -3.60 -6.25
CA VAL A 37 -8.88 -2.30 -6.77
C VAL A 37 -9.50 -2.13 -8.14
N ASN A 38 -10.28 -1.07 -8.34
CA ASN A 38 -10.69 -0.67 -9.68
C ASN A 38 -9.45 -0.11 -10.41
N PRO A 39 -9.01 -0.66 -11.54
CA PRO A 39 -7.82 -0.16 -12.27
C PRO A 39 -7.89 1.33 -12.61
N ALA A 40 -9.10 1.89 -12.77
CA ALA A 40 -9.29 3.32 -13.00
C ALA A 40 -8.70 4.21 -11.89
N VAL A 41 -8.52 3.68 -10.67
CA VAL A 41 -7.85 4.44 -9.59
C VAL A 41 -6.37 4.69 -9.86
N LEU A 42 -5.75 3.96 -10.80
CA LEU A 42 -4.36 4.16 -11.21
C LEU A 42 -4.24 4.99 -12.50
N GLU A 43 -5.36 5.43 -13.08
CA GLU A 43 -5.31 6.37 -14.20
C GLU A 43 -4.66 7.69 -13.76
N HIS A 44 -3.85 8.25 -14.67
CA HIS A 44 -3.11 9.49 -14.49
C HIS A 44 -2.16 9.49 -13.27
N VAL A 45 -1.71 8.31 -12.85
CA VAL A 45 -0.67 8.14 -11.83
C VAL A 45 0.68 7.99 -12.53
N ASP A 46 1.65 8.82 -12.15
CA ASP A 46 3.01 8.74 -12.70
C ASP A 46 3.85 7.65 -12.00
N ALA A 47 3.56 7.38 -10.72
CA ALA A 47 4.25 6.35 -9.93
C ALA A 47 3.38 5.77 -8.81
N LEU A 48 3.60 4.49 -8.49
CA LEU A 48 2.92 3.79 -7.39
C LEU A 48 3.94 3.29 -6.36
N VAL A 49 3.70 3.60 -5.08
CA VAL A 49 4.46 3.08 -3.94
C VAL A 49 3.54 2.14 -3.14
N HIS A 50 3.88 0.85 -3.15
CA HIS A 50 3.07 -0.18 -2.48
C HIS A 50 3.62 -0.53 -1.09
N LEU A 51 3.03 0.04 -0.03
CA LEU A 51 3.39 -0.25 1.37
C LEU A 51 2.29 -0.99 2.15
N ALA A 52 1.15 -1.29 1.50
CA ALA A 52 0.09 -2.05 2.14
C ALA A 52 0.54 -3.52 2.35
N GLY A 53 0.22 -4.08 3.51
CA GLY A 53 0.49 -5.47 3.82
C GLY A 53 0.15 -5.82 5.26
N GLU A 54 -0.09 -7.11 5.50
CA GLU A 54 -0.24 -7.64 6.86
C GLU A 54 1.08 -7.47 7.64
N PRO A 55 1.06 -6.92 8.87
CA PRO A 55 2.26 -6.74 9.66
C PRO A 55 2.92 -8.08 10.04
N ILE A 56 4.24 -8.14 9.91
CA ILE A 56 5.01 -9.37 10.15
C ILE A 56 5.13 -9.70 11.65
N ALA A 57 5.18 -8.66 12.49
CA ALA A 57 5.44 -8.76 13.93
C ALA A 57 4.19 -8.58 14.81
N ALA A 58 2.99 -8.53 14.22
CA ALA A 58 1.75 -8.32 14.98
C ALA A 58 1.31 -9.56 15.77
N GLU A 59 1.55 -10.76 15.24
CA GLU A 59 1.09 -12.02 15.82
C GLU A 59 2.17 -13.11 15.74
N ARG A 60 1.98 -14.22 16.49
CA ARG A 60 2.81 -15.42 16.33
C ARG A 60 2.63 -16.00 14.93
N TRP A 61 3.71 -16.57 14.39
CA TRP A 61 3.74 -17.16 13.04
C TRP A 61 3.03 -18.52 12.94
N THR A 62 1.72 -18.50 13.14
CA THR A 62 0.83 -19.64 12.87
C THR A 62 0.67 -19.87 11.36
N PRO A 63 0.21 -21.06 10.91
CA PRO A 63 -0.12 -21.28 9.51
C PRO A 63 -1.11 -20.24 8.95
N LEU A 64 -2.10 -19.84 9.74
CA LEU A 64 -3.06 -18.80 9.38
C LEU A 64 -2.38 -17.44 9.19
N GLN A 65 -1.52 -17.02 10.13
CA GLN A 65 -0.82 -15.74 10.01
C GLN A 65 0.15 -15.73 8.82
N LYS A 66 0.84 -16.84 8.56
CA LYS A 66 1.68 -17.00 7.37
C LYS A 66 0.87 -16.83 6.08
N SER A 67 -0.34 -17.40 6.01
CA SER A 67 -1.25 -17.20 4.86
C SER A 67 -1.60 -15.73 4.71
N LYS A 68 -2.10 -15.07 5.76
CA LYS A 68 -2.43 -13.63 5.72
C LYS A 68 -1.25 -12.76 5.25
N ILE A 69 -0.05 -13.04 5.76
CA ILE A 69 1.19 -12.37 5.35
C ILE A 69 1.44 -12.57 3.85
N ARG A 70 1.40 -13.82 3.37
CA ARG A 70 1.61 -14.14 1.96
C ARG A 70 0.55 -13.50 1.07
N ASP A 71 -0.73 -13.66 1.40
CA ASP A 71 -1.86 -13.25 0.56
C ASP A 71 -1.94 -11.73 0.47
N SER A 72 -1.69 -11.02 1.58
CA SER A 72 -1.60 -9.54 1.56
C SER A 72 -0.47 -8.98 0.69
N ARG A 73 0.52 -9.80 0.32
CA ARG A 73 1.64 -9.43 -0.55
C ARG A 73 1.37 -9.87 -1.99
N VAL A 74 1.09 -11.16 -2.19
CA VAL A 74 0.92 -11.74 -3.53
C VAL A 74 -0.38 -11.25 -4.16
N GLU A 75 -1.52 -11.46 -3.50
CA GLU A 75 -2.82 -11.08 -4.05
C GLU A 75 -3.00 -9.56 -4.02
N GLY A 76 -2.51 -8.91 -2.96
CA GLY A 76 -2.47 -7.45 -2.87
C GLY A 76 -1.72 -6.79 -4.03
N THR A 77 -0.57 -7.35 -4.43
CA THR A 77 0.21 -6.83 -5.58
C THR A 77 -0.42 -7.20 -6.91
N ARG A 78 -0.98 -8.42 -7.07
CA ARG A 78 -1.65 -8.84 -8.32
C ARG A 78 -2.88 -8.00 -8.66
N ALA A 79 -3.50 -7.38 -7.65
CA ALA A 79 -4.66 -6.54 -7.81
C ALA A 79 -4.33 -5.08 -8.22
N LEU A 80 -3.05 -4.70 -8.29
CA LEU A 80 -2.59 -3.39 -8.75
C LEU A 80 -2.31 -3.41 -10.24
#